data_AF-A0A3C0FNM9-F1
#
_entry.id   AF-A0A3C0FNM9-F1
#
_cell.length_a   1.000
_cell.length_b   1.000
_cell.length_c   1.000
_cell.angle_alpha   90.00
_cell.angle_beta   90.00
_cell.angle_gamma   90.00
#
_symmetry.space_group_name_H-M   'P 1'
#
loop_
_entity.id
_entity.type
_entity.pdbx_description
1 polymer ?
#
loop_
_entity_poly.entity_id
_entity_poly.type
_entity_poly.pdbx_seq_one_letter_code
_entity_poly.pdbx_strand_id
1 'polypeptide(L)'
;MAFRAPPSHLPLESDSSARFLPSIVALMVALLTFSIVGLAALHDSVGQWSGQIEGSLSIQVPPTELANRTPAEREAALQGTVDSIIEQVSTLPGIARIEELSPDTMAALLEPWLGPDEVISELPIPRIIEITPETGFNFDALESRLGVIAPEAVLDDHRIWIERIADVAFS
;
A
#
# COMPACT_ATOMS: atom_id res chain seq x y z
N MET A 1 67.70 -55.19 -29.64
CA MET A 1 67.06 -53.91 -29.99
C MET A 1 66.08 -53.57 -28.88
N ALA A 2 66.42 -52.60 -28.03
CA ALA A 2 65.66 -52.25 -26.84
C ALA A 2 64.77 -51.05 -27.12
N PHE A 3 63.45 -51.18 -26.93
CA PHE A 3 62.54 -50.05 -26.79
C PHE A 3 62.05 -50.03 -25.34
N ARG A 4 62.65 -49.16 -24.52
CA ARG A 4 62.09 -48.76 -23.23
C ARG A 4 61.24 -47.52 -23.49
N ALA A 5 59.93 -47.61 -23.31
CA ALA A 5 59.08 -46.43 -23.22
C ALA A 5 59.39 -45.70 -21.90
N PRO A 6 59.53 -44.36 -21.89
CA PRO A 6 59.72 -43.62 -20.66
C PRO A 6 58.46 -43.73 -19.78
N PRO A 7 58.60 -43.84 -18.44
CA PRO A 7 57.46 -43.75 -17.55
C PRO A 7 56.82 -42.37 -17.68
N SER A 8 55.54 -42.32 -18.05
CA SER A 8 54.74 -41.11 -18.07
C SER A 8 54.44 -40.68 -16.64
N HIS A 9 55.38 -39.99 -16.02
CA HIS A 9 55.16 -39.26 -14.79
C HIS A 9 54.41 -37.98 -15.13
N LEU A 10 53.10 -38.09 -15.39
CA LEU A 10 52.21 -36.97 -15.17
C LEU A 10 52.02 -36.88 -13.65
N PRO A 11 52.54 -35.83 -12.99
CA PRO A 11 52.10 -35.55 -11.66
C PRO A 11 50.61 -35.21 -11.80
N LEU A 12 49.72 -36.03 -11.26
CA LEU A 12 48.41 -35.53 -10.83
C LEU A 12 48.67 -34.67 -9.59
N GLU A 13 49.43 -33.58 -9.79
CA GLU A 13 49.87 -32.66 -8.77
C GLU A 13 48.64 -31.94 -8.26
N SER A 14 48.22 -32.35 -7.05
CA SER A 14 47.27 -31.68 -6.17
C SER A 14 46.02 -31.16 -6.87
N ASP A 15 44.91 -31.90 -6.80
CA ASP A 15 43.60 -31.44 -7.24
C ASP A 15 43.25 -30.11 -6.54
N SER A 16 43.62 -29.03 -7.20
CA SER A 16 43.42 -27.67 -6.79
C SER A 16 41.93 -27.37 -6.63
N SER A 17 41.06 -28.19 -7.20
CA SER A 17 39.61 -28.07 -7.11
C SER A 17 39.09 -28.52 -5.74
N ALA A 18 39.73 -29.51 -5.10
CA ALA A 18 39.32 -30.04 -3.80
C ALA A 18 39.42 -29.02 -2.66
N ARG A 19 40.36 -28.07 -2.75
CA ARG A 19 40.51 -26.96 -1.79
C ARG A 19 39.45 -25.86 -1.95
N PHE A 20 38.83 -25.75 -3.13
CA PHE A 20 37.72 -24.81 -3.36
C PHE A 20 36.36 -25.41 -3.03
N LEU A 21 36.27 -26.74 -2.93
CA LEU A 21 35.03 -27.47 -2.65
C LEU A 21 34.36 -27.03 -1.32
N PRO A 22 35.08 -26.86 -0.19
CA PRO A 22 34.49 -26.33 1.03
C PRO A 22 33.96 -24.90 0.88
N SER A 23 34.67 -24.04 0.14
CA SER A 23 34.26 -22.65 -0.10
C SER A 23 33.01 -22.57 -0.98
N ILE A 24 32.92 -23.42 -2.02
CA ILE A 24 31.74 -23.51 -2.89
C ILE A 24 30.55 -24.05 -2.10
N VAL A 25 30.74 -25.10 -1.29
CA VAL A 25 29.68 -25.64 -0.44
C VAL A 25 29.21 -24.60 0.58
N ALA A 26 30.13 -23.88 1.22
CA ALA A 26 29.79 -22.79 2.14
C ALA A 26 29.00 -21.67 1.43
N LEU A 27 29.39 -21.29 0.21
CA LEU A 27 28.67 -20.31 -0.60
C LEU A 27 27.28 -20.81 -0.99
N MET A 28 27.14 -22.06 -1.43
CA MET A 28 25.85 -22.65 -1.78
C MET A 28 24.91 -22.73 -0.57
N VAL A 29 25.43 -23.12 0.59
CA VAL A 29 24.66 -23.14 1.85
C VAL A 29 24.26 -21.72 2.24
N ALA A 30 25.16 -20.74 2.13
CA ALA A 30 24.84 -19.34 2.40
C ALA A 30 23.76 -18.78 1.46
N LEU A 31 23.81 -19.11 0.17
CA LEU A 31 22.79 -18.69 -0.80
C LEU A 31 21.45 -19.40 -0.57
N LEU A 32 21.48 -20.68 -0.17
CA LEU A 32 20.28 -21.43 0.19
C LEU A 32 19.60 -20.84 1.43
N THR A 33 20.37 -20.58 2.49
CA THR A 33 19.83 -19.95 3.71
C THR A 33 19.33 -18.54 3.42
N PHE A 34 20.04 -17.76 2.61
CA PHE A 34 19.61 -16.43 2.19
C PHE A 34 18.32 -16.47 1.37
N SER A 35 18.14 -17.45 0.48
CA SER A 35 16.90 -17.62 -0.28
C SER A 35 15.72 -17.98 0.63
N ILE A 36 15.92 -18.87 1.61
CA ILE A 36 14.87 -19.25 2.56
C ILE A 36 14.47 -18.06 3.42
N VAL A 37 15.45 -17.31 3.94
CA VAL A 37 15.20 -16.10 4.73
C VAL A 37 14.53 -15.02 3.87
N GLY A 38 14.99 -14.83 2.63
CA GLY A 38 14.42 -13.88 1.68
C GLY A 38 12.95 -14.20 1.37
N LEU A 39 12.60 -15.48 1.20
CA LEU A 39 11.23 -15.91 0.98
C LEU A 39 10.34 -15.64 2.21
N ALA A 40 10.84 -15.92 3.42
CA ALA A 40 10.12 -15.63 4.65
C ALA A 40 9.89 -14.12 4.84
N ALA A 41 10.92 -13.30 4.60
CA ALA A 41 10.82 -11.85 4.67
C ALA A 41 9.83 -11.27 3.65
N LEU A 42 9.78 -11.85 2.44
CA LEU A 42 8.82 -11.45 1.42
C LEU A 42 7.38 -11.81 1.83
N HIS A 43 7.15 -13.02 2.36
CA HIS A 43 5.85 -13.42 2.86
C HIS A 43 5.37 -12.52 4.02
N ASP A 44 6.22 -12.21 4.99
CA ASP A 44 5.87 -11.31 6.09
C ASP A 44 5.55 -9.90 5.56
N SER A 45 6.33 -9.40 4.60
CA SER A 45 6.11 -8.09 4.00
C SER A 45 4.78 -8.03 3.23
N VAL A 46 4.47 -9.06 2.43
CA VAL A 46 3.20 -9.17 1.71
C VAL A 46 2.03 -9.33 2.68
N GLY A 47 2.20 -10.09 3.76
CA GLY A 47 1.20 -10.24 4.82
C GLY A 47 0.91 -8.93 5.55
N GLN A 48 1.94 -8.16 5.89
CA GLN A 48 1.78 -6.86 6.53
C GLN A 48 1.14 -5.83 5.59
N TRP A 49 1.54 -5.82 4.32
CA TRP A 49 0.95 -4.93 3.31
C TRP A 49 -0.52 -5.27 3.05
N SER A 50 -0.86 -6.55 2.91
CA SER A 50 -2.26 -6.99 2.77
C SER A 50 -3.10 -6.65 4.00
N GLY A 51 -2.58 -6.89 5.21
CA GLY A 51 -3.25 -6.55 6.46
C GLY A 51 -3.47 -5.06 6.68
N GLN A 52 -2.59 -4.19 6.15
CA GLN A 52 -2.76 -2.73 6.21
C GLN A 52 -3.77 -2.21 5.16
N ILE A 53 -4.03 -2.98 4.11
CA ILE A 53 -5.03 -2.69 3.06
C ILE A 53 -6.38 -3.32 3.41
N GLU A 54 -6.45 -4.08 4.50
CA GLU A 54 -7.62 -4.84 4.92
C GLU A 54 -8.68 -3.92 5.52
N GLY A 55 -9.45 -3.28 4.63
CA GLY A 55 -10.81 -2.79 4.91
C GLY A 55 -10.97 -1.30 5.15
N SER A 56 -9.94 -0.45 4.99
CA SER A 56 -10.17 0.99 5.06
C SER A 56 -11.04 1.46 3.88
N LEU A 57 -12.21 2.01 4.19
CA LEU A 57 -13.08 2.70 3.25
C LEU A 57 -12.81 4.20 3.39
N SER A 58 -12.62 4.90 2.28
CA SER A 58 -12.46 6.36 2.32
C SER A 58 -13.64 7.04 1.62
N ILE A 59 -14.24 8.02 2.29
CA ILE A 59 -15.22 8.93 1.68
C ILE A 59 -14.49 10.20 1.32
N GLN A 60 -14.51 10.54 0.04
CA GLN A 60 -13.92 11.77 -0.49
C GLN A 60 -15.03 12.77 -0.80
N VAL A 61 -14.94 13.96 -0.23
CA VAL A 61 -15.87 15.07 -0.49
C VAL A 61 -15.15 16.11 -1.36
N PRO A 62 -15.44 16.18 -2.67
CA PRO A 62 -14.77 17.10 -3.57
C PRO A 62 -15.34 18.53 -3.48
N PRO A 63 -14.50 19.56 -3.64
CA PRO A 63 -14.92 20.97 -3.55
C PRO A 63 -15.58 21.52 -4.83
N THR A 64 -16.13 20.67 -5.71
CA THR A 64 -16.50 21.02 -7.11
C THR A 64 -17.48 22.19 -7.21
N GLU A 65 -18.49 22.25 -6.34
CA GLU A 65 -19.50 23.33 -6.29
C GLU A 65 -18.97 24.60 -5.58
N LEU A 66 -17.87 24.47 -4.83
CA LEU A 66 -17.30 25.48 -3.94
C LEU A 66 -15.99 26.09 -4.49
N ALA A 67 -15.54 25.65 -5.67
CA ALA A 67 -14.30 26.10 -6.30
C ALA A 67 -14.28 27.63 -6.52
N ASN A 68 -15.43 28.22 -6.83
CA ASN A 68 -15.58 29.66 -7.11
C ASN A 68 -15.76 30.53 -5.84
N ARG A 69 -15.85 29.92 -4.65
CA ARG A 69 -16.02 30.66 -3.38
C ARG A 69 -14.68 31.03 -2.76
N THR A 70 -14.73 31.95 -1.80
CA THR A 70 -13.53 32.28 -1.01
C THR A 70 -13.03 31.05 -0.24
N PRO A 71 -11.72 30.94 0.06
CA PRO A 71 -11.16 29.78 0.77
C PRO A 71 -11.87 29.50 2.10
N ALA A 72 -12.22 30.54 2.86
CA ALA A 72 -12.89 30.40 4.16
C ALA A 72 -14.35 29.87 4.04
N GLU A 73 -15.09 30.32 3.03
CA GLU A 73 -16.47 29.86 2.79
C GLU A 73 -16.50 28.42 2.26
N ARG A 74 -15.50 28.04 1.45
CA ARG A 74 -15.31 26.67 0.99
C ARG A 74 -15.06 25.74 2.16
N GLU A 75 -14.12 26.12 3.04
CA GLU A 75 -13.75 25.29 4.19
C GLU A 75 -14.91 25.09 5.16
N ALA A 76 -15.66 26.15 5.47
CA ALA A 76 -16.83 26.06 6.35
C ALA A 76 -17.94 25.18 5.75
N ALA A 77 -18.16 25.26 4.43
CA ALA A 77 -19.15 24.42 3.74
C ALA A 77 -18.72 22.95 3.70
N LEU A 78 -17.44 22.67 3.41
CA LEU A 78 -16.87 21.33 3.41
C LEU A 78 -16.97 20.70 4.81
N GLN A 79 -16.58 21.43 5.87
CA GLN A 79 -16.71 20.94 7.24
C GLN A 79 -18.16 20.60 7.58
N GLY A 80 -19.12 21.45 7.20
CA GLY A 80 -20.54 21.17 7.44
C GLY A 80 -21.04 19.89 6.75
N THR A 81 -20.58 19.63 5.53
CA THR A 81 -20.88 18.36 4.83
C THR A 81 -20.24 17.17 5.53
N VAL A 82 -18.97 17.30 5.94
CA VAL A 82 -18.25 16.23 6.65
C VAL A 82 -18.93 15.91 7.98
N ASP A 83 -19.28 16.93 8.78
CA ASP A 83 -19.96 16.75 10.06
C ASP A 83 -21.29 16.01 9.87
N SER A 84 -22.07 16.37 8.85
CA SER A 84 -23.32 15.68 8.50
C SER A 84 -23.10 14.23 8.07
N ILE A 85 -22.04 13.96 7.31
CA ILE A 85 -21.67 12.58 6.93
C ILE A 85 -21.30 11.79 8.17
N ILE A 86 -20.43 12.32 9.04
CA ILE A 86 -19.99 11.64 10.27
C ILE A 86 -21.19 11.36 11.19
N GLU A 87 -22.05 12.34 11.41
CA GLU A 87 -23.25 12.17 12.26
C GLU A 87 -24.13 11.03 11.73
N GLN A 88 -24.44 11.01 10.44
CA GLN A 88 -25.34 10.01 9.88
C GLN A 88 -24.68 8.63 9.71
N VAL A 89 -23.43 8.59 9.28
CA VAL A 89 -22.69 7.34 9.06
C VAL A 89 -22.37 6.68 10.40
N SER A 90 -22.06 7.44 11.46
CA SER A 90 -21.81 6.88 12.80
C SER A 90 -23.02 6.12 13.39
N THR A 91 -24.24 6.39 12.92
CA THR A 91 -25.44 5.65 13.34
C THR A 91 -25.60 4.29 12.64
N LEU A 92 -24.77 4.00 11.63
CA LEU A 92 -24.85 2.74 10.89
C LEU A 92 -24.26 1.58 11.70
N PRO A 93 -24.93 0.42 11.69
CA PRO A 93 -24.38 -0.78 12.31
C PRO A 93 -23.16 -1.28 11.53
N GLY A 94 -22.14 -1.75 12.25
CA GLY A 94 -20.95 -2.36 11.66
C GLY A 94 -19.85 -1.39 11.28
N ILE A 95 -19.77 -0.21 11.91
CA ILE A 95 -18.64 0.72 11.79
C ILE A 95 -17.87 0.71 13.10
N ALA A 96 -16.59 0.32 13.03
CA ALA A 96 -15.69 0.26 14.18
C ALA A 96 -15.14 1.65 14.53
N ARG A 97 -14.77 2.41 13.49
CA ARG A 97 -14.16 3.73 13.61
C ARG A 97 -14.52 4.59 12.40
N ILE A 98 -14.77 5.87 12.66
CA ILE A 98 -14.88 6.91 11.65
C ILE A 98 -13.99 8.07 12.08
N GLU A 99 -13.14 8.54 11.20
CA GLU A 99 -12.18 9.59 11.50
C GLU A 99 -12.00 10.51 10.29
N GLU A 100 -11.99 11.81 10.55
CA GLU A 100 -11.72 12.80 9.52
C GLU A 100 -10.21 13.03 9.40
N LEU A 101 -9.71 13.02 8.17
CA LEU A 101 -8.34 13.43 7.88
C LEU A 101 -8.25 14.95 7.80
N SER A 102 -7.50 15.53 8.74
CA SER A 102 -7.35 16.99 8.81
C SER A 102 -6.68 17.58 7.56
N PRO A 103 -7.06 18.80 7.13
CA PRO A 103 -6.43 19.50 6.01
C PRO A 103 -4.91 19.67 6.19
N ASP A 104 -4.46 19.92 7.41
CA ASP A 104 -3.03 20.10 7.72
C ASP A 104 -2.25 18.79 7.51
N THR A 105 -2.84 17.65 7.87
CA THR A 105 -2.22 16.34 7.62
C THR A 105 -2.15 16.06 6.12
N MET A 106 -3.19 16.41 5.38
CA MET A 106 -3.18 16.31 3.92
C MET A 106 -2.10 17.19 3.29
N ALA A 107 -1.94 18.43 3.76
CA ALA A 107 -0.92 19.35 3.28
C ALA A 107 0.50 18.79 3.53
N ALA A 108 0.75 18.26 4.73
CA ALA A 108 2.02 17.61 5.08
C ALA A 108 2.33 16.38 4.19
N LEU A 109 1.32 15.62 3.76
CA LEU A 109 1.50 14.51 2.82
C LEU A 109 1.86 14.98 1.41
N LEU A 110 1.43 16.19 1.04
CA LEU A 110 1.64 16.78 -0.27
C LEU A 110 2.93 17.61 -0.36
N GLU A 111 3.45 18.11 0.76
CA GLU A 111 4.70 18.89 0.86
C GLU A 111 5.88 18.25 0.09
N PRO A 112 6.15 16.92 0.16
CA PRO A 112 7.28 16.30 -0.54
C PRO A 112 7.18 16.39 -2.07
N TRP A 113 5.96 16.57 -2.59
CA TRP A 113 5.66 16.55 -4.02
C TRP A 113 5.42 17.95 -4.59
N LEU A 114 4.76 18.83 -3.82
CA LEU A 114 4.31 20.15 -4.26
C LEU A 114 5.16 21.31 -3.74
N GLY A 115 6.07 21.06 -2.78
CA GLY A 115 6.87 22.10 -2.16
C GLY A 115 6.15 22.78 -0.99
N PRO A 116 6.60 23.97 -0.54
CA PRO A 116 6.17 24.57 0.72
C PRO A 116 4.66 24.90 0.80
N ASP A 117 4.15 24.88 2.03
CA ASP A 117 2.73 24.99 2.41
C ASP A 117 1.94 26.17 1.82
N GLU A 118 2.61 27.26 1.43
CA GLU A 118 1.96 28.47 0.90
C GLU A 118 1.21 28.21 -0.41
N VAL A 119 1.71 27.31 -1.27
CA VAL A 119 0.99 26.95 -2.51
C VAL A 119 -0.13 25.95 -2.22
N ILE A 120 0.04 25.09 -1.20
CA ILE A 120 -0.89 24.03 -0.85
C ILE A 120 -2.15 24.61 -0.18
N SER A 121 -1.99 25.64 0.65
CA SER A 121 -3.08 26.30 1.37
C SER A 121 -4.11 27.00 0.47
N GLU A 122 -3.72 27.33 -0.76
CA GLU A 122 -4.61 27.96 -1.76
C GLU A 122 -5.36 26.94 -2.63
N LEU A 123 -4.95 25.67 -2.59
CA LEU A 123 -5.55 24.62 -3.41
C LEU A 123 -6.93 24.21 -2.86
N PRO A 124 -7.90 23.95 -3.74
CA PRO A 124 -9.14 23.30 -3.36
C PRO A 124 -8.86 21.82 -3.08
N ILE A 125 -8.41 21.51 -1.86
CA ILE A 125 -8.13 20.15 -1.41
C ILE A 125 -9.46 19.47 -1.01
N PRO A 126 -9.72 18.22 -1.45
CA PRO A 126 -10.87 17.46 -1.02
C PRO A 126 -10.75 17.04 0.45
N ARG A 127 -11.89 16.86 1.12
CA ARG A 127 -11.92 16.26 2.46
C ARG A 127 -11.98 14.76 2.36
N ILE A 128 -11.25 14.07 3.23
CA ILE A 128 -11.24 12.62 3.30
C ILE A 128 -11.70 12.19 4.68
N ILE A 129 -12.67 11.28 4.71
CA ILE A 129 -13.16 10.63 5.92
C ILE A 129 -12.80 9.15 5.80
N GLU A 130 -12.01 8.65 6.75
CA GLU A 130 -11.66 7.24 6.82
C GLU A 130 -12.65 6.47 7.69
N ILE A 131 -13.08 5.31 7.20
CA ILE A 131 -14.02 4.42 7.86
C ILE A 131 -13.37 3.05 7.99
N THR A 132 -13.36 2.53 9.21
CA THR A 132 -13.00 1.14 9.51
C THR A 132 -14.28 0.33 9.71
N PRO A 133 -14.70 -0.51 8.75
CA PRO A 133 -15.85 -1.38 8.87
C PRO A 133 -15.58 -2.57 9.80
N GLU A 134 -16.61 -3.04 10.48
CA GLU A 134 -16.62 -4.32 11.20
C GLU A 134 -17.04 -5.47 10.29
N THR A 135 -16.91 -6.69 10.81
CA THR A 135 -17.41 -7.90 10.12
C THR A 135 -18.92 -7.82 9.89
N GLY A 136 -19.35 -7.99 8.64
CA GLY A 136 -20.75 -7.89 8.24
C GLY A 136 -21.22 -6.49 7.80
N PHE A 137 -20.30 -5.55 7.61
CA PHE A 137 -20.59 -4.25 7.03
C PHE A 137 -21.20 -4.36 5.62
N ASN A 138 -22.28 -3.60 5.38
CA ASN A 138 -22.96 -3.56 4.09
C ASN A 138 -22.56 -2.30 3.31
N PHE A 139 -21.69 -2.50 2.32
CA PHE A 139 -21.18 -1.44 1.45
C PHE A 139 -22.28 -0.75 0.64
N ASP A 140 -23.15 -1.52 -0.02
CA ASP A 140 -24.23 -0.99 -0.87
C ASP A 140 -25.19 -0.09 -0.08
N ALA A 141 -25.42 -0.42 1.19
CA ALA A 141 -26.25 0.37 2.09
C ALA A 141 -25.59 1.69 2.48
N LEU A 142 -24.26 1.73 2.64
CA LEU A 142 -23.52 2.96 2.85
C LEU A 142 -23.51 3.81 1.59
N GLU A 143 -23.20 3.24 0.42
CA GLU A 143 -23.16 3.94 -0.86
C GLU A 143 -24.52 4.60 -1.17
N SER A 144 -25.62 3.86 -1.00
CA SER A 144 -26.98 4.36 -1.21
C SER A 144 -27.33 5.52 -0.27
N ARG A 145 -26.86 5.47 0.99
CA ARG A 145 -27.09 6.56 1.96
C ARG A 145 -26.22 7.76 1.68
N LEU A 146 -24.96 7.54 1.33
CA LEU A 146 -24.02 8.61 0.99
C LEU A 146 -24.55 9.41 -0.20
N GLY A 147 -25.07 8.74 -1.23
CA GLY A 147 -25.68 9.41 -2.39
C GLY A 147 -26.91 10.27 -2.07
N VAL A 148 -27.57 10.05 -0.93
CA VAL A 148 -28.68 10.90 -0.45
C VAL A 148 -28.17 12.11 0.33
N ILE A 149 -27.08 11.94 1.08
CA ILE A 149 -26.53 12.97 1.99
C ILE A 149 -25.65 13.96 1.21
N ALA A 150 -24.73 13.43 0.42
CA ALA A 150 -23.73 14.18 -0.33
C ALA A 150 -23.59 13.51 -1.72
N PRO A 151 -24.40 13.89 -2.72
CA PRO A 151 -24.36 13.28 -4.05
C PRO A 151 -23.01 13.48 -4.77
N GLU A 152 -22.23 14.48 -4.36
CA GLU A 152 -20.87 14.74 -4.83
C GLU A 152 -19.81 13.87 -4.15
N ALA A 153 -20.11 13.25 -3.01
CA ALA A 153 -19.14 12.45 -2.26
C ALA A 153 -18.89 11.11 -2.96
N VAL A 154 -17.62 10.73 -3.04
CA VAL A 154 -17.18 9.47 -3.66
C VAL A 154 -16.74 8.52 -2.56
N LEU A 155 -17.35 7.35 -2.50
CA LEU A 155 -16.92 6.25 -1.64
C LEU A 155 -15.87 5.43 -2.41
N ASP A 156 -14.66 5.38 -1.91
CA ASP A 156 -13.56 4.59 -2.47
C ASP A 156 -13.35 3.32 -1.63
N ASP A 157 -13.32 2.18 -2.32
CA ASP A 157 -12.99 0.87 -1.75
C ASP A 157 -11.68 0.38 -2.37
N HIS A 158 -10.62 0.52 -1.59
CA HIS A 158 -9.27 0.17 -2.02
C HIS A 158 -9.09 -1.34 -2.29
N ARG A 159 -10.00 -2.19 -1.79
CA ARG A 159 -9.97 -3.65 -2.05
C ARG A 159 -10.22 -3.99 -3.51
N ILE A 160 -11.15 -3.28 -4.15
CA ILE A 160 -11.57 -3.54 -5.54
C ILE A 160 -10.40 -3.32 -6.51
N TRP A 161 -9.55 -2.33 -6.23
CA TRP A 161 -8.39 -2.03 -7.07
C TRP A 161 -7.31 -3.12 -6.98
N ILE A 162 -7.02 -3.61 -5.76
CA ILE A 162 -6.03 -4.66 -5.54
C ILE A 162 -6.50 -5.99 -6.14
N GLU A 163 -7.78 -6.33 -5.98
CA GLU A 163 -8.37 -7.52 -6.62
C GLU A 163 -8.18 -7.50 -8.14
N ARG A 164 -8.36 -6.34 -8.79
CA ARG A 164 -8.13 -6.18 -10.22
C ARG A 164 -6.68 -6.38 -10.63
N ILE A 165 -5.72 -5.88 -9.85
CA ILE A 165 -4.30 -6.07 -10.15
C ILE A 165 -3.90 -7.53 -9.94
N ALA A 166 -4.41 -8.17 -8.88
CA ALA A 166 -4.20 -9.59 -8.66
C ALA A 166 -4.75 -10.42 -9.84
N ASP A 167 -5.95 -10.11 -10.32
CA ASP A 167 -6.57 -10.79 -11.46
C ASP A 167 -5.70 -10.68 -12.73
N VAL A 168 -5.12 -9.50 -13.01
CA VAL A 168 -4.21 -9.29 -14.15
C VAL A 168 -2.85 -9.97 -13.95
N ALA A 169 -2.34 -10.06 -12.72
CA ALA A 169 -1.05 -10.68 -12.43
C ALA A 169 -1.11 -12.23 -12.49
N PHE A 170 -2.29 -12.80 -12.30
CA PHE A 170 -2.52 -14.25 -12.34
C PHE A 170 -3.28 -14.74 -13.60
N SER A 171 -3.54 -13.85 -14.58
CA SER A 171 -4.07 -14.21 -15.92
C SER A 171 -2.96 -14.51 -16.93
#